data_AF-A0A955F5C3-F1
#
_entry.id   AF-A0A955F5C3-F1
#
_cell.length_a   1.000
_cell.length_b   1.000
_cell.length_c   1.000
_cell.angle_alpha   90.00
_cell.angle_beta   90.00
_cell.angle_gamma   90.00
#
_symmetry.space_group_name_H-M   'P 1'
#
loop_
_entity.id
_entity.type
_entity.pdbx_description
1 polymer ?
#
loop_
_entity_poly.entity_id
_entity_poly.type
_entity_poly.pdbx_seq_one_letter_code
_entity_poly.pdbx_strand_id
1 'polypeptide(L)'
;MSVTERPGEDLRGTLYHLSISHADRVYLGLVATFVTLLVLTNIIGVKLFSWFGQTLTAGLITYPLTFLVTDIVSEIYGKRRADFMVLVGFAMSLMMLGFVQISIYLVPGQFWSKPAFGMDGPAEYQIAWRAC
;
A
#
# COMPACT_ATOMS: atom_id res chain seq x y z
N MET A 1 43.44 -38.76 -0.75
CA MET A 1 42.34 -38.65 -1.73
C MET A 1 41.81 -37.23 -1.63
N SER A 2 42.41 -36.32 -2.42
CA SER A 2 42.18 -34.87 -2.35
C SER A 2 40.92 -34.51 -3.13
N VAL A 3 39.86 -34.14 -2.43
CA VAL A 3 38.70 -33.48 -3.03
C VAL A 3 39.15 -32.07 -3.39
N THR A 4 39.43 -31.84 -4.68
CA THR A 4 39.56 -30.49 -5.22
C THR A 4 38.16 -29.93 -5.39
N GLU A 5 37.60 -29.33 -4.35
CA GLU A 5 36.40 -28.50 -4.49
C GLU A 5 36.75 -27.32 -5.41
N ARG A 6 36.12 -27.27 -6.59
CA ARG A 6 36.25 -26.11 -7.49
C ARG A 6 35.29 -25.02 -6.97
N PRO A 7 35.77 -23.89 -6.43
CA PRO A 7 34.92 -22.88 -5.78
C PRO A 7 33.95 -22.15 -6.71
N GLY A 8 33.86 -22.51 -8.00
CA GLY A 8 33.02 -21.85 -9.01
C GLY A 8 31.72 -22.57 -9.40
N GLU A 9 31.53 -23.85 -9.02
CA GLU A 9 30.30 -24.60 -9.35
C GLU A 9 29.18 -24.36 -8.31
N ASP A 10 29.53 -24.17 -7.04
CA ASP A 10 28.58 -23.83 -5.97
C ASP A 10 27.97 -22.42 -6.13
N LEU A 11 28.74 -21.45 -6.63
CA LEU A 11 28.22 -20.13 -6.94
C LEU A 11 27.19 -20.18 -8.06
N ARG A 12 27.36 -21.04 -9.07
CA ARG A 12 26.40 -21.17 -10.17
C ARG A 12 25.08 -21.80 -9.71
N GLY A 13 25.10 -22.76 -8.79
CA GLY A 13 23.89 -23.32 -8.17
C GLY A 13 23.14 -22.31 -7.30
N THR A 14 23.87 -21.50 -6.53
CA THR A 14 23.30 -20.41 -5.71
C THR A 14 22.73 -19.28 -6.57
N LEU A 15 23.39 -18.93 -7.68
CA LEU A 15 22.91 -17.95 -8.66
C LEU A 15 21.70 -18.43 -9.46
N TYR A 16 21.51 -19.75 -9.63
CA TYR A 16 20.31 -20.32 -10.28
C TYR A 16 19.06 -20.18 -9.40
N HIS A 17 19.20 -20.33 -8.08
CA HIS A 17 18.13 -20.04 -7.12
C HIS A 17 17.74 -18.55 -7.07
N LEU A 18 18.59 -17.66 -7.60
CA LEU A 18 18.34 -16.22 -7.72
C LEU A 18 17.84 -15.80 -9.11
N SER A 19 17.47 -16.76 -9.96
CA SER A 19 16.78 -16.45 -11.22
C SER A 19 15.29 -16.24 -10.93
N ILE A 20 14.88 -14.97 -10.80
CA ILE A 20 13.47 -14.60 -10.65
C ILE A 20 12.71 -15.13 -11.87
N SER A 21 11.92 -16.18 -11.67
CA SER A 21 11.12 -16.81 -12.72
C SER A 21 10.06 -15.83 -13.21
N HIS A 22 9.56 -16.03 -14.44
CA HIS A 22 8.48 -15.20 -14.99
C HIS A 22 7.26 -15.19 -14.06
N ALA A 23 6.96 -16.31 -13.41
CA ALA A 23 5.90 -16.43 -12.42
C ALA A 23 6.12 -15.54 -11.19
N ASP A 24 7.35 -15.44 -10.69
CA ASP A 24 7.69 -14.60 -9.52
C ASP A 24 7.60 -13.10 -9.86
N ARG A 25 7.97 -12.71 -11.08
CA ARG A 25 7.83 -11.30 -11.53
C ARG A 25 6.36 -10.88 -11.58
N VAL A 26 5.51 -11.74 -12.13
CA VAL A 26 4.06 -11.50 -12.19
C VAL A 26 3.47 -11.46 -10.78
N TYR A 27 3.89 -12.36 -9.90
CA TYR A 27 3.48 -12.35 -8.50
C TYR A 27 3.83 -11.04 -7.81
N LEU A 28 5.08 -10.58 -7.93
CA LEU A 28 5.54 -9.32 -7.36
C LEU A 28 4.75 -8.13 -7.92
N GLY A 29 4.43 -8.14 -9.22
CA GLY A 29 3.58 -7.12 -9.83
C GLY A 29 2.16 -7.09 -9.26
N LEU A 30 1.55 -8.26 -9.05
CA LEU A 30 0.23 -8.38 -8.43
C LEU A 30 0.25 -7.93 -6.96
N VAL A 31 1.27 -8.33 -6.19
CA VAL A 31 1.45 -7.89 -4.80
C VAL A 31 1.62 -6.37 -4.73
N ALA A 32 2.48 -5.78 -5.57
CA ALA A 32 2.67 -4.34 -5.61
C ALA A 32 1.36 -3.61 -5.94
N THR A 33 0.63 -4.09 -6.96
CA THR A 33 -0.67 -3.54 -7.35
C THR A 33 -1.69 -3.62 -6.21
N PHE A 34 -1.80 -4.79 -5.56
CA PHE A 34 -2.67 -5.00 -4.41
C PHE A 34 -2.36 -4.04 -3.27
N VAL A 35 -1.09 -3.93 -2.88
CA VAL A 35 -0.66 -3.04 -1.78
C VAL A 35 -0.96 -1.58 -2.12
N THR A 36 -0.67 -1.15 -3.35
CA THR A 36 -1.00 0.21 -3.79
C THR A 36 -2.50 0.48 -3.75
N LEU A 37 -3.32 -0.46 -4.23
CA LEU A 37 -4.79 -0.33 -4.19
C LEU A 37 -5.32 -0.27 -2.76
N LEU A 38 -4.80 -1.09 -1.86
CA LEU A 38 -5.21 -1.11 -0.47
C LEU A 38 -4.87 0.20 0.25
N VAL A 39 -3.64 0.71 0.07
CA VAL A 39 -3.23 2.01 0.64
C VAL A 39 -4.05 3.15 0.05
N LEU A 40 -4.28 3.14 -1.27
CA LEU A 40 -5.10 4.14 -1.95
C LEU A 40 -6.55 4.11 -1.45
N THR A 41 -7.10 2.92 -1.21
CA THR A 41 -8.45 2.74 -0.64
C THR A 41 -8.55 3.38 0.73
N ASN A 42 -7.52 3.22 1.58
CA ASN A 42 -7.52 3.84 2.90
C ASN A 42 -7.47 5.37 2.83
N ILE A 43 -6.83 5.95 1.81
CA ILE A 43 -6.78 7.41 1.61
C ILE A 43 -8.11 7.94 1.03
N ILE A 44 -8.60 7.32 -0.04
CA ILE A 44 -9.82 7.76 -0.74
C ILE A 44 -11.06 7.43 0.09
N GLY A 45 -11.01 6.42 0.96
CA GLY A 45 -12.12 5.97 1.80
C GLY A 45 -12.68 7.04 2.74
N VAL A 46 -11.86 8.03 3.10
CA VAL A 46 -12.28 9.19 3.90
C VAL A 46 -13.25 10.09 3.13
N LYS A 47 -13.19 10.07 1.78
CA LYS A 47 -14.08 10.86 0.93
C LYS A 47 -15.45 10.21 0.83
N LEU A 48 -16.43 10.86 1.44
CA LEU A 48 -17.85 10.51 1.35
C LEU A 48 -18.50 11.23 0.17
N PHE A 49 -19.37 10.54 -0.56
CA PHE A 49 -20.20 11.10 -1.63
C PHE A 49 -21.66 10.72 -1.42
N SER A 50 -22.57 11.61 -1.80
CA SER A 50 -24.00 11.35 -1.76
C SER A 50 -24.46 10.74 -3.09
N TRP A 51 -25.15 9.60 -3.01
CA TRP A 51 -25.70 8.89 -4.16
C TRP A 51 -27.09 8.36 -3.79
N PHE A 52 -28.13 8.80 -4.53
CA PHE A 52 -29.55 8.50 -4.24
C PHE A 52 -29.98 8.73 -2.78
N GLY A 53 -29.51 9.81 -2.15
CA GLY A 53 -29.86 10.14 -0.76
C GLY A 53 -29.16 9.29 0.31
N GLN A 54 -28.24 8.42 -0.09
CA GLN A 54 -27.37 7.64 0.80
C GLN A 54 -25.94 8.19 0.76
N THR A 55 -25.26 8.18 1.89
CA THR A 55 -23.84 8.57 2.00
C THR A 55 -22.98 7.33 1.79
N LEU A 56 -22.22 7.30 0.69
CA LEU A 56 -21.31 6.20 0.34
C LEU A 56 -19.86 6.66 0.46
N THR A 57 -18.98 5.74 0.81
CA THR A 57 -17.53 5.96 0.77
C THR A 57 -16.99 5.68 -0.62
N ALA A 58 -16.09 6.53 -1.11
CA ALA A 58 -15.38 6.29 -2.37
C ALA A 58 -14.54 4.99 -2.35
N GLY A 59 -14.24 4.44 -1.17
CA GLY A 59 -13.62 3.13 -1.03
C GLY A 59 -14.48 1.96 -1.56
N LEU A 60 -15.79 2.14 -1.72
CA LEU A 60 -16.68 1.11 -2.29
C LEU A 60 -16.25 0.70 -3.70
N ILE A 61 -15.65 1.62 -4.47
CA ILE A 61 -15.21 1.37 -5.84
C ILE A 61 -13.96 0.48 -5.87
N THR A 62 -13.05 0.65 -4.89
CA THR A 62 -11.79 -0.08 -4.84
C THR A 62 -11.92 -1.44 -4.15
N TYR A 63 -12.99 -1.69 -3.39
CA TYR A 63 -13.26 -3.00 -2.78
C TYR A 63 -13.34 -4.15 -3.81
N PRO A 64 -14.19 -4.10 -4.86
CA PRO A 64 -14.26 -5.15 -5.88
C PRO A 64 -12.91 -5.41 -6.56
N LEU A 65 -12.13 -4.35 -6.80
CA LEU A 65 -10.83 -4.46 -7.43
C LEU A 65 -9.82 -5.17 -6.52
N THR A 66 -9.81 -4.83 -5.23
CA THR A 66 -8.95 -5.46 -4.23
C THR A 66 -9.29 -6.95 -4.05
N PHE A 67 -10.59 -7.30 -4.05
CA PHE A 67 -11.05 -8.68 -4.02
C PHE A 67 -10.64 -9.46 -5.28
N LEU A 68 -10.81 -8.88 -6.47
CA LEU A 68 -10.42 -9.51 -7.74
C LEU A 68 -8.93 -9.87 -7.74
N VAL A 69 -8.05 -8.95 -7.33
CA VAL A 69 -6.61 -9.22 -7.27
C VAL A 69 -6.28 -10.31 -6.26
N THR A 70 -6.94 -10.30 -5.10
CA THR A 70 -6.73 -11.32 -4.06
C THR A 70 -7.17 -12.71 -4.52
N ASP A 71 -8.29 -12.78 -5.24
CA ASP A 71 -8.84 -14.02 -5.79
C ASP A 71 -7.87 -14.64 -6.81
N ILE A 72 -7.43 -13.83 -7.79
CA ILE A 72 -6.42 -14.23 -8.80
C ILE A 72 -5.13 -14.75 -8.15
N VAL A 73 -4.64 -14.06 -7.12
CA VAL A 73 -3.40 -14.48 -6.44
C VAL A 73 -3.62 -15.79 -5.67
N SER A 74 -4.78 -15.98 -5.05
CA SER A 74 -5.09 -17.20 -4.31
C SER A 74 -5.26 -18.42 -5.21
N GLU A 75 -5.79 -18.24 -6.42
CA GLU A 75 -5.99 -19.30 -7.42
C GLU A 75 -4.68 -19.69 -8.12
N ILE A 76 -3.86 -18.71 -8.52
CA ILE A 76 -2.63 -18.97 -9.29
C ILE A 76 -1.45 -19.36 -8.39
N TYR A 77 -1.28 -18.66 -7.26
CA TYR A 77 -0.10 -18.79 -6.39
C TYR A 77 -0.39 -19.52 -5.07
N GLY A 78 -1.66 -19.86 -4.84
CA GLY A 78 -2.12 -20.57 -3.66
C GLY A 78 -2.37 -19.67 -2.45
N LYS A 79 -3.18 -20.20 -1.52
CA LYS A 79 -3.65 -19.50 -0.33
C LYS A 79 -2.54 -18.90 0.53
N ARG A 80 -1.44 -19.64 0.76
CA ARG A 80 -0.35 -19.18 1.65
C ARG A 80 0.35 -17.92 1.13
N ARG A 81 0.46 -17.76 -0.19
CA ARG A 81 1.04 -16.57 -0.84
C ARG A 81 0.05 -15.41 -0.80
N ALA A 82 -1.23 -15.67 -1.03
CA ALA A 82 -2.28 -14.66 -0.89
C ALA A 82 -2.37 -14.11 0.55
N ASP A 83 -2.34 -14.97 1.56
CA ASP A 83 -2.36 -14.55 2.97
C ASP A 83 -1.16 -13.65 3.31
N PHE A 84 0.02 -13.99 2.79
CA PHE A 84 1.22 -13.17 2.95
C PHE A 84 1.08 -11.79 2.27
N MET A 85 0.55 -11.76 1.04
CA MET A 85 0.27 -10.50 0.33
C MET A 85 -0.68 -9.59 1.12
N VAL A 86 -1.77 -10.15 1.66
CA VAL A 86 -2.73 -9.42 2.48
C VAL A 86 -2.08 -8.88 3.74
N LEU A 87 -1.27 -9.69 4.42
CA LEU A 87 -0.51 -9.28 5.62
C LEU A 87 0.46 -8.13 5.30
N VAL A 88 1.18 -8.20 4.18
CA VAL A 88 2.07 -7.12 3.73
C VAL A 88 1.26 -5.85 3.45
N GLY A 89 0.14 -5.94 2.73
CA GLY A 89 -0.72 -4.78 2.49
C GLY A 89 -1.24 -4.14 3.77
N PHE A 90 -1.66 -4.95 4.73
CA PHE A 90 -2.08 -4.48 6.05
C PHE A 90 -0.95 -3.77 6.80
N ALA A 91 0.26 -4.37 6.83
CA ALA A 91 1.43 -3.75 7.46
C ALA A 91 1.81 -2.42 6.80
N MET A 92 1.76 -2.33 5.47
CA MET A 92 2.03 -1.09 4.73
C MET A 92 0.96 -0.03 4.98
N SER A 93 -0.30 -0.44 5.16
CA SER A 93 -1.39 0.46 5.54
C SER A 93 -1.20 1.03 6.94
N LEU A 94 -0.76 0.22 7.90
CA LEU A 94 -0.40 0.69 9.24
C LEU A 94 0.79 1.65 9.20
N MET A 95 1.81 1.36 8.39
CA MET A 95 2.95 2.25 8.18
C MET A 95 2.49 3.61 7.64
N MET A 96 1.63 3.63 6.61
CA MET A 96 1.02 4.84 6.08
C MET A 96 0.28 5.62 7.18
N LEU A 97 -0.57 4.95 7.95
CA LEU A 97 -1.30 5.57 9.05
C LEU A 97 -0.37 6.17 10.10
N GLY A 98 0.76 5.51 10.41
CA GLY A 98 1.81 6.05 11.27
C GLY A 98 2.38 7.37 10.75
N PHE A 99 2.71 7.47 9.47
CA PHE A 99 3.19 8.71 8.87
C PHE A 99 2.15 9.82 8.85
N VAL A 100 0.89 9.49 8.56
CA VAL A 100 -0.22 10.45 8.61
C VAL A 100 -0.37 10.99 10.04
N GLN A 101 -0.33 10.12 11.04
CA GLN A 101 -0.43 10.52 12.45
C GLN A 101 0.72 11.45 12.87
N ILE A 102 1.96 11.16 12.46
CA ILE A 102 3.10 12.05 12.72
C ILE A 102 2.87 13.42 12.07
N SER A 103 2.38 13.45 10.84
CA SER A 103 2.12 14.69 10.09
C SER A 103 1.09 15.59 10.79
N ILE A 104 0.11 15.02 11.50
CA ILE A 104 -0.89 15.76 12.30
C ILE A 104 -0.26 16.50 13.50
N TYR A 105 0.86 16.01 14.02
CA TYR A 105 1.56 16.63 15.15
C TYR A 105 2.60 17.67 14.75
N LEU A 106 2.98 17.75 13.45
CA LEU A 106 3.92 18.77 12.98
C LEU A 106 3.29 20.16 13.06
N VAL A 107 4.12 21.15 13.42
CA VAL A 107 3.74 22.57 13.46
C VAL A 107 3.42 23.04 12.03
N PRO A 108 2.29 23.73 11.80
CA PRO A 108 1.94 24.21 10.47
C PRO A 108 2.95 25.25 9.98
N GLY A 109 3.36 25.10 8.72
CA GLY A 109 4.28 26.05 8.09
C GLY A 109 3.64 27.43 7.91
N GLN A 110 4.40 28.49 8.18
CA GLN A 110 3.97 29.89 8.04
C GLN A 110 3.67 30.32 6.58
N PHE A 111 3.92 29.45 5.60
CA PHE A 111 3.60 29.68 4.19
C PHE A 111 2.09 29.73 3.93
N TRP A 112 1.28 29.00 4.71
CA TRP A 112 -0.19 29.02 4.64
C TRP A 112 -0.80 30.15 5.48
N SER A 113 -0.18 31.34 5.41
CA SER A 113 -0.58 32.55 6.14
C SER A 113 -1.61 33.40 5.41
N LYS A 114 -1.89 33.09 4.13
CA LYS A 114 -2.91 33.80 3.37
C LYS A 114 -4.29 33.19 3.64
N PRO A 115 -5.31 34.02 3.88
CA PRO A 115 -6.67 33.51 3.98
C PRO A 115 -7.09 32.91 2.64
N ALA A 116 -7.47 31.65 2.66
CA ALA A 116 -7.96 30.89 1.52
C ALA A 116 -9.01 29.90 2.01
N PHE A 117 -10.03 29.63 1.18
CA PHE A 117 -11.12 28.71 1.53
C PHE A 117 -11.88 29.08 2.83
N GLY A 118 -11.90 30.36 3.23
CA GLY A 118 -12.60 30.82 4.43
C GLY A 118 -11.87 30.52 5.75
N MET A 119 -10.58 30.19 5.70
CA MET A 119 -9.73 29.98 6.87
C MET A 119 -8.74 31.14 7.05
N ASP A 120 -8.67 31.69 8.26
CA ASP A 120 -7.95 32.93 8.60
C ASP A 120 -6.46 32.71 8.91
N GLY A 121 -5.99 31.46 8.98
CA GLY A 121 -4.56 31.19 9.16
C GLY A 121 -4.13 29.74 9.34
N PRO A 122 -2.81 29.50 9.51
CA PRO A 122 -2.18 28.17 9.56
C PRO A 122 -2.74 27.24 10.64
N ALA A 123 -3.28 27.80 11.74
CA ALA A 123 -3.90 27.02 12.81
C ALA A 123 -5.24 26.41 12.40
N GLU A 124 -6.05 27.11 11.60
CA GLU A 124 -7.36 26.62 11.16
C GLU A 124 -7.22 25.51 10.12
N TYR A 125 -6.24 25.63 9.20
CA TYR A 125 -5.90 24.54 8.28
C TYR A 125 -5.46 23.27 9.03
N GLN A 126 -4.72 23.41 10.14
CA GLN A 126 -4.33 22.28 10.98
C GLN A 126 -5.53 21.64 11.71
N ILE A 127 -6.50 22.45 12.13
CA ILE A 127 -7.74 21.97 12.77
C ILE A 127 -8.60 21.22 11.74
N ALA A 128 -8.73 21.74 10.53
CA ALA A 128 -9.43 21.06 9.44
C ALA A 128 -8.77 19.72 9.09
N TRP A 129 -7.43 19.69 9.03
CA TRP A 129 -6.68 18.45 8.80
C TRP A 129 -6.86 17.41 9.91
N ARG A 130 -7.04 17.85 11.17
CA ARG A 130 -7.34 16.98 12.31
C ARG A 130 -8.77 16.45 12.34
N ALA A 131 -9.69 17.11 11.64
CA ALA A 131 -11.11 16.79 11.65
C ALA A 131 -11.50 15.80 10.53
N CYS A 132 -10.65 15.61 9.52
CA CYS A 132 -10.78 14.57 8.50
C CYS A 132 -10.05 13.28 8.91
#